data_AF-A0A7X7GZN2-F1
#
_entry.id   AF-A0A7X7GZN2-F1
#
_cell.length_a   1.000
_cell.length_b   1.000
_cell.length_c   1.000
_cell.angle_alpha   90.00
_cell.angle_beta   90.00
_cell.angle_gamma   90.00
#
_symmetry.space_group_name_H-M   'P 1'
#
loop_
_entity.id
_entity.type
_entity.pdbx_description
1 polymer ?
#
loop_
_entity_poly.entity_id
_entity_poly.type
_entity_poly.pdbx_seq_one_letter_code
_entity_poly.pdbx_strand_id
1 'polypeptide(L)'
;MLNNLIIYRGAYEDIRVIRENFKQLQENKKNSPLYNENTTKYLKKIQIIDEYQEDYLYELKISFQYKKSNYKELLETLKTPNAELAHMCWDAKDEVWIVNSTEYIEKYRFIPEFALHKILLEYMSYTESAIILDSYETIKFDHNTRRVVVNDRNVSYEDLLDIVFTKKIKGKPLYSVIEPFVINYYSQCINQYDGIFSSSSESIPNNEEPSPLALFIVTVGIIAIIVIALKILKLI
;
A
#
# COMPACT_ATOMS: atom_id res chain seq x y z
N MET A 1 -5.22 -3.85 -7.77
CA MET A 1 -5.27 -2.44 -8.25
C MET A 1 -5.00 -1.65 -7.00
N LEU A 2 -4.03 -0.75 -7.03
CA LEU A 2 -3.65 -0.02 -5.83
C LEU A 2 -4.78 0.95 -5.46
N ASN A 3 -5.18 0.90 -4.21
CA ASN A 3 -6.04 1.92 -3.62
C ASN A 3 -5.17 3.13 -3.29
N ASN A 4 -5.75 4.30 -3.45
CA ASN A 4 -5.07 5.57 -3.27
C ASN A 4 -5.95 6.48 -2.45
N LEU A 5 -5.30 7.26 -1.59
CA LEU A 5 -5.87 8.36 -0.85
C LEU A 5 -4.92 9.54 -1.01
N ILE A 6 -5.46 10.65 -1.48
CA ILE A 6 -4.77 11.92 -1.55
C ILE A 6 -5.50 12.89 -0.63
N ILE A 7 -4.74 13.69 0.11
CA ILE A 7 -5.26 14.83 0.84
C ILE A 7 -4.57 16.08 0.30
N TYR A 8 -5.38 17.03 -0.16
CA TYR A 8 -4.92 18.39 -0.43
C TYR A 8 -5.20 19.26 0.77
N ARG A 9 -4.23 20.11 1.15
CA ARG A 9 -4.40 21.11 2.21
C ARG A 9 -3.94 22.48 1.71
N GLY A 10 -4.80 23.49 1.83
CA GLY A 10 -4.52 24.83 1.29
C GLY A 10 -5.63 25.84 1.52
N ALA A 11 -5.55 26.99 0.84
CA ALA A 11 -6.58 28.02 0.88
C ALA A 11 -7.87 27.54 0.20
N TYR A 12 -9.02 28.10 0.62
CA TYR A 12 -10.34 27.71 0.12
C TYR A 12 -10.43 27.70 -1.41
N GLU A 13 -9.98 28.75 -2.07
CA GLU A 13 -10.12 28.90 -3.53
C GLU A 13 -9.29 27.86 -4.28
N ASP A 14 -8.06 27.57 -3.83
CA ASP A 14 -7.23 26.54 -4.43
C ASP A 14 -7.87 25.15 -4.28
N ILE A 15 -8.35 24.82 -3.07
CA ILE A 15 -9.03 23.55 -2.79
C ILE A 15 -10.33 23.41 -3.58
N ARG A 16 -11.11 24.50 -3.69
CA ARG A 16 -12.34 24.55 -4.49
C ARG A 16 -12.05 24.24 -5.96
N VAL A 17 -11.02 24.84 -6.55
CA VAL A 17 -10.61 24.59 -7.94
C VAL A 17 -10.19 23.13 -8.13
N ILE A 18 -9.38 22.58 -7.22
CA ILE A 18 -8.95 21.18 -7.27
C ILE A 18 -10.17 20.25 -7.23
N ARG A 19 -11.11 20.49 -6.32
CA ARG A 19 -12.34 19.71 -6.22
C ARG A 19 -13.13 19.71 -7.53
N GLU A 20 -13.35 20.88 -8.13
CA GLU A 20 -14.11 20.97 -9.39
C GLU A 20 -13.37 20.27 -10.54
N ASN A 21 -12.04 20.36 -10.60
CA ASN A 21 -11.24 19.62 -11.57
C ASN A 21 -11.41 18.09 -11.43
N PHE A 22 -11.45 17.58 -10.19
CA PHE A 22 -11.69 16.16 -9.92
C PHE A 22 -13.14 15.72 -10.20
N LYS A 23 -14.14 16.58 -9.95
CA LYS A 23 -15.53 16.32 -10.36
C LYS A 23 -15.64 16.20 -11.88
N GLN A 24 -15.03 17.13 -12.62
CA GLN A 24 -14.97 17.04 -14.08
C GLN A 24 -14.25 15.76 -14.54
N LEU A 25 -13.18 15.37 -13.85
CA LEU A 25 -12.45 14.13 -14.15
C LEU A 25 -13.30 12.88 -13.89
N GLN A 26 -14.17 12.92 -12.88
CA GLN A 26 -15.10 11.85 -12.53
C GLN A 26 -16.24 11.73 -13.55
N GLU A 27 -16.82 12.85 -13.99
CA GLU A 27 -17.96 12.92 -14.91
C GLU A 27 -17.56 12.72 -16.38
N ASN A 28 -16.58 13.49 -16.85
CA ASN A 28 -16.05 13.40 -18.21
C ASN A 28 -14.55 13.68 -18.21
N LYS A 29 -13.78 12.59 -18.11
CA LYS A 29 -12.32 12.61 -18.03
C LYS A 29 -11.67 13.59 -18.99
N LYS A 30 -12.05 13.60 -20.27
CA LYS A 30 -11.36 14.38 -21.32
C LYS A 30 -11.51 15.90 -21.19
N ASN A 31 -12.53 16.35 -20.47
CA ASN A 31 -12.81 17.77 -20.29
C ASN A 31 -12.13 18.35 -19.05
N SER A 32 -11.59 17.51 -18.16
CA SER A 32 -10.91 17.97 -16.96
C SER A 32 -9.54 18.54 -17.30
N PRO A 33 -9.12 19.66 -16.68
CA PRO A 33 -7.75 20.15 -16.73
C PRO A 33 -6.71 19.14 -16.21
N LEU A 34 -7.15 18.17 -15.39
CA LEU A 34 -6.29 17.10 -14.88
C LEU A 34 -6.14 15.94 -15.87
N TYR A 35 -6.83 15.96 -17.03
CA TYR A 35 -6.77 14.86 -17.99
C TYR A 35 -5.39 14.71 -18.64
N ASN A 36 -4.84 13.51 -18.52
CA ASN A 36 -3.63 13.10 -19.18
C ASN A 36 -3.82 11.66 -19.68
N GLU A 37 -3.54 11.43 -20.97
CA GLU A 37 -3.72 10.13 -21.61
C GLU A 37 -2.86 9.03 -20.99
N ASN A 38 -1.70 9.40 -20.46
CA ASN A 38 -0.71 8.52 -19.88
C ASN A 38 -0.93 8.27 -18.39
N THR A 39 -1.60 9.16 -17.65
CA THR A 39 -1.76 9.02 -16.20
C THR A 39 -3.22 9.00 -15.78
N THR A 40 -3.86 10.17 -15.65
CA THR A 40 -5.17 10.32 -14.99
C THR A 40 -6.32 9.65 -15.74
N LYS A 41 -6.17 9.35 -17.04
CA LYS A 41 -7.11 8.52 -17.81
C LYS A 41 -7.40 7.17 -17.15
N TYR A 42 -6.42 6.57 -16.47
CA TYR A 42 -6.54 5.23 -15.87
C TYR A 42 -7.12 5.23 -14.45
N LEU A 43 -7.40 6.39 -13.86
CA LEU A 43 -8.04 6.49 -12.54
C LEU A 43 -9.44 5.89 -12.59
N LYS A 44 -9.80 5.13 -11.56
CA LYS A 44 -11.14 4.51 -11.42
C LYS A 44 -11.68 4.80 -10.04
N LYS A 45 -13.02 4.75 -9.91
CA LYS A 45 -13.73 4.89 -8.62
C LYS A 45 -13.25 6.11 -7.81
N ILE A 46 -13.14 7.26 -8.49
CA ILE A 46 -12.82 8.51 -7.82
C ILE A 46 -13.96 8.81 -6.85
N GLN A 47 -13.62 9.03 -5.58
CA GLN A 47 -14.52 9.54 -4.55
C GLN A 47 -13.89 10.80 -3.98
N ILE A 48 -14.73 11.81 -3.77
CA ILE A 48 -14.31 13.12 -3.30
C ILE A 48 -15.03 13.33 -1.97
N ILE A 49 -14.24 13.53 -0.91
CA ILE A 49 -14.71 13.72 0.46
C ILE A 49 -14.15 15.06 0.92
N ASP A 50 -15.04 16.02 1.09
CA ASP A 50 -14.69 17.35 1.58
C ASP A 50 -14.61 17.31 3.11
N GLU A 51 -13.48 17.72 3.67
CA GLU A 51 -13.32 17.84 5.12
C GLU A 51 -12.88 19.25 5.51
N TYR A 52 -13.62 19.87 6.42
CA TYR A 52 -13.24 21.16 6.97
C TYR A 52 -12.38 20.93 8.21
N GLN A 53 -11.17 21.50 8.25
CA GLN A 53 -10.31 21.42 9.42
C GLN A 53 -10.04 22.82 10.00
N GLU A 54 -9.77 22.86 11.31
CA GLU A 54 -9.43 24.06 12.09
C GLU A 54 -8.18 24.77 11.53
N ASP A 55 -8.04 26.07 11.82
CA ASP A 55 -6.94 26.98 11.41
C ASP A 55 -7.00 27.62 10.02
N TYR A 56 -8.20 27.85 9.47
CA TYR A 56 -8.42 28.59 8.20
C TYR A 56 -7.86 27.91 6.93
N LEU A 57 -7.42 26.65 7.03
CA LEU A 57 -7.00 25.83 5.90
C LEU A 57 -8.06 24.77 5.60
N TYR A 58 -8.26 24.49 4.32
CA TYR A 58 -9.24 23.52 3.85
C TYR A 58 -8.55 22.22 3.47
N GLU A 59 -9.17 21.10 3.83
CA GLU A 59 -8.71 19.77 3.43
C GLU A 59 -9.67 19.13 2.43
N LEU A 60 -9.10 18.50 1.42
CA LEU A 60 -9.85 17.77 0.41
C LEU A 60 -9.27 16.37 0.28
N LYS A 61 -10.06 15.38 0.67
CA LYS A 61 -9.68 13.98 0.56
C LYS A 61 -10.25 13.40 -0.71
N ILE A 62 -9.40 12.74 -1.50
CA ILE A 62 -9.79 12.09 -2.74
C ILE A 62 -9.27 10.66 -2.71
N SER A 63 -10.18 9.70 -2.80
CA SER A 63 -9.83 8.29 -2.94
C SER A 63 -10.04 7.81 -4.37
N PHE A 64 -9.21 6.89 -4.85
CA PHE A 64 -9.35 6.30 -6.18
C PHE A 64 -8.56 4.98 -6.30
N GLN A 65 -8.82 4.26 -7.39
CA GLN A 65 -8.05 3.08 -7.78
C GLN A 65 -7.17 3.38 -9.00
N TYR A 66 -5.92 2.94 -8.97
CA TYR A 66 -4.96 3.10 -10.05
C TYR A 66 -4.14 1.82 -10.26
N LYS A 67 -4.01 1.39 -11.52
CA LYS A 67 -3.31 0.14 -11.89
C LYS A 67 -2.01 0.39 -12.67
N LYS A 68 -1.80 1.61 -13.16
CA LYS A 68 -0.65 1.91 -14.01
C LYS A 68 0.55 2.22 -13.13
N SER A 69 1.72 1.95 -13.67
CA SER A 69 2.94 1.87 -12.89
C SER A 69 3.64 3.22 -12.73
N ASN A 70 3.39 4.20 -13.62
CA ASN A 70 3.99 5.54 -13.52
C ASN A 70 3.34 6.43 -12.44
N TYR A 71 3.59 6.09 -11.18
CA TYR A 71 3.11 6.84 -10.01
C TYR A 71 3.76 8.21 -9.89
N LYS A 72 5.05 8.32 -10.24
CA LYS A 72 5.75 9.61 -10.21
C LYS A 72 5.08 10.60 -11.16
N GLU A 73 4.82 10.22 -12.41
CA GLU A 73 4.11 11.09 -13.36
C GLU A 73 2.67 11.38 -12.92
N LEU A 74 1.97 10.40 -12.32
CA LEU A 74 0.64 10.63 -11.76
C LEU A 74 0.68 11.72 -10.68
N LEU A 75 1.58 11.61 -9.70
CA LEU A 75 1.66 12.59 -8.62
C LEU A 75 2.10 13.95 -9.11
N GLU A 76 3.04 14.03 -10.06
CA GLU A 76 3.39 15.31 -10.71
C GLU A 76 2.19 15.92 -11.45
N THR A 77 1.35 15.11 -12.11
CA THR A 77 0.13 15.60 -12.78
C THR A 77 -0.89 16.15 -11.78
N LEU A 78 -0.94 15.58 -10.57
CA LEU A 78 -1.90 15.94 -9.54
C LEU A 78 -1.39 17.05 -8.60
N LYS A 79 -0.09 17.29 -8.54
CA LYS A 79 0.49 18.39 -7.77
C LYS A 79 -0.05 19.73 -8.25
N THR A 80 -0.33 20.60 -7.29
CA THR A 80 -0.65 21.99 -7.54
C THR A 80 0.31 22.87 -6.75
N PRO A 81 0.72 24.04 -7.28
CA PRO A 81 1.73 24.87 -6.62
C PRO A 81 1.24 25.52 -5.31
N ASN A 82 -0.08 25.61 -5.12
CA ASN A 82 -0.69 26.36 -4.01
C ASN A 82 -1.33 25.46 -2.93
N ALA A 83 -1.18 24.14 -3.02
CA ALA A 83 -1.70 23.22 -2.01
C ALA A 83 -0.68 22.13 -1.68
N GLU A 84 -0.58 21.81 -0.39
CA GLU A 84 0.15 20.64 0.08
C GLU A 84 -0.56 19.37 -0.43
N LEU A 85 0.22 18.39 -0.89
CA LEU A 85 -0.27 17.10 -1.37
C LEU A 85 0.28 15.98 -0.49
N ALA A 86 -0.56 15.39 0.35
CA ALA A 86 -0.26 14.15 1.05
C ALA A 86 -0.84 12.97 0.27
N HIS A 87 -0.06 11.90 0.10
CA HIS A 87 -0.48 10.73 -0.65
C HIS A 87 -0.13 9.44 0.08
N MET A 88 -1.10 8.53 0.10
CA MET A 88 -0.94 7.12 0.46
C MET A 88 -1.44 6.24 -0.69
N CYS A 89 -0.67 5.22 -1.06
CA CYS A 89 -1.19 4.11 -1.86
C CYS A 89 -0.94 2.77 -1.19
N TRP A 90 -1.90 1.85 -1.34
CA TRP A 90 -1.83 0.56 -0.68
C TRP A 90 -2.52 -0.58 -1.43
N ASP A 91 -2.05 -1.79 -1.20
CA ASP A 91 -2.67 -3.05 -1.61
C ASP A 91 -2.40 -4.11 -0.54
N ALA A 92 -3.46 -4.69 0.01
CA ALA A 92 -3.34 -5.65 1.12
C ALA A 92 -2.78 -7.01 0.70
N LYS A 93 -2.94 -7.40 -0.58
CA LYS A 93 -2.48 -8.71 -1.07
C LYS A 93 -0.97 -8.74 -1.22
N ASP A 94 -0.43 -7.67 -1.77
CA ASP A 94 1.00 -7.56 -2.06
C ASP A 94 1.76 -6.80 -0.95
N GLU A 95 1.10 -6.52 0.18
CA GLU A 95 1.61 -5.75 1.33
C GLU A 95 2.28 -4.44 0.91
N VAL A 96 1.62 -3.72 -0.01
CA VAL A 96 2.05 -2.40 -0.45
C VAL A 96 1.45 -1.37 0.49
N TRP A 97 2.31 -0.51 1.03
CA TRP A 97 1.93 0.67 1.80
C TRP A 97 3.00 1.73 1.57
N ILE A 98 2.70 2.67 0.68
CA ILE A 98 3.62 3.75 0.30
C ILE A 98 2.98 5.06 0.71
N VAL A 99 3.73 5.87 1.43
CA VAL A 99 3.41 7.27 1.66
C VAL A 99 4.49 8.16 1.05
N ASN A 100 4.11 9.32 0.54
CA ASN A 100 5.09 10.26 -0.03
C ASN A 100 5.94 10.99 1.03
N SER A 101 5.49 11.02 2.29
CA SER A 101 6.27 11.41 3.46
C SER A 101 5.88 10.54 4.66
N THR A 102 6.84 10.02 5.41
CA THR A 102 6.57 9.21 6.61
C THR A 102 5.88 10.01 7.71
N GLU A 103 6.10 11.33 7.78
CA GLU A 103 5.42 12.22 8.72
C GLU A 103 3.89 12.24 8.50
N TYR A 104 3.44 11.93 7.28
CA TYR A 104 2.02 11.89 6.94
C TYR A 104 1.29 10.67 7.51
N ILE A 105 2.02 9.63 7.92
CA ILE A 105 1.43 8.48 8.63
C ILE A 105 0.73 8.97 9.90
N GLU A 106 1.41 9.79 10.70
CA GLU A 106 0.83 10.37 11.91
C GLU A 106 -0.11 11.54 11.56
N LYS A 107 0.39 12.54 10.82
CA LYS A 107 -0.33 13.81 10.57
C LYS A 107 -1.70 13.57 9.92
N TYR A 108 -1.77 12.66 8.96
CA TYR A 108 -2.98 12.39 8.17
C TYR A 108 -3.60 11.01 8.44
N ARG A 109 -3.12 10.30 9.48
CA ARG A 109 -3.59 8.95 9.84
C ARG A 109 -3.49 7.95 8.69
N PHE A 110 -2.44 8.03 7.87
CA PHE A 110 -2.22 7.18 6.69
C PHE A 110 -1.76 5.77 7.05
N ILE A 111 -2.64 5.00 7.72
CA ILE A 111 -2.40 3.59 8.07
C ILE A 111 -3.50 2.74 7.45
N PRO A 112 -3.25 1.95 6.39
CA PRO A 112 -4.31 1.15 5.78
C PRO A 112 -4.83 0.07 6.73
N GLU A 113 -6.10 -0.32 6.59
CA GLU A 113 -6.79 -1.26 7.48
C GLU A 113 -5.99 -2.54 7.78
N PHE A 114 -5.41 -3.17 6.74
CA PHE A 114 -4.65 -4.41 6.91
C PHE A 114 -3.40 -4.21 7.77
N ALA A 115 -2.74 -3.05 7.66
CA ALA A 115 -1.56 -2.71 8.45
C ALA A 115 -1.96 -2.43 9.90
N LEU A 116 -3.03 -1.65 10.11
CA LEU A 116 -3.50 -1.32 11.45
C LEU A 116 -3.80 -2.58 12.28
N HIS A 117 -4.49 -3.56 11.70
CA HIS A 117 -4.75 -4.83 12.37
C HIS A 117 -3.48 -5.59 12.76
N LYS A 118 -2.49 -5.64 11.86
CA LYS A 118 -1.21 -6.33 12.12
C LYS A 118 -0.38 -5.62 13.18
N ILE A 119 -0.29 -4.29 13.13
CA ILE A 119 0.41 -3.45 14.11
C ILE A 119 -0.17 -3.66 15.51
N LEU A 120 -1.50 -3.60 15.64
CA LEU A 120 -2.17 -3.81 16.93
C LEU A 120 -1.97 -5.23 17.45
N LEU A 121 -2.02 -6.24 16.56
CA LEU A 121 -1.74 -7.63 16.92
C LEU A 121 -0.29 -7.84 17.38
N GLU A 122 0.68 -7.23 16.68
CA GLU A 122 2.09 -7.28 17.05
C GLU A 122 2.31 -6.67 18.43
N TYR A 123 1.72 -5.50 18.68
CA TYR A 123 1.78 -4.84 20.00
C TYR A 123 1.19 -5.72 21.11
N MET A 124 -0.02 -6.28 20.92
CA MET A 124 -0.64 -7.16 21.92
C MET A 124 0.16 -8.44 22.17
N SER A 125 0.82 -8.96 21.13
CA SER A 125 1.71 -10.12 21.25
C SER A 125 2.96 -9.76 22.05
N TYR A 126 3.53 -8.57 21.81
CA TYR A 126 4.68 -8.07 22.56
C TYR A 126 4.37 -7.84 24.05
N THR A 127 3.17 -7.36 24.37
CA THR A 127 2.74 -7.16 25.78
C THR A 127 2.09 -8.39 26.40
N GLU A 128 1.95 -9.49 25.65
CA GLU A 128 1.22 -10.71 26.03
C GLU A 128 -0.19 -10.43 26.60
N SER A 129 -0.85 -9.38 26.11
CA SER A 129 -2.09 -8.89 26.71
C SER A 129 -2.95 -8.06 25.75
N ALA A 130 -4.24 -7.98 26.05
CA ALA A 130 -5.14 -7.03 25.41
C ALA A 130 -4.75 -5.59 25.77
N ILE A 131 -5.04 -4.66 24.86
CA ILE A 131 -4.81 -3.23 25.09
C ILE A 131 -5.95 -2.70 25.96
N ILE A 132 -5.62 -2.15 27.12
CA ILE A 132 -6.59 -1.53 28.03
C ILE A 132 -6.40 -0.02 27.98
N LEU A 133 -7.43 0.69 27.51
CA LEU A 133 -7.46 2.15 27.42
C LEU A 133 -7.75 2.79 28.79
N ASP A 134 -7.38 4.05 28.96
CA ASP A 134 -7.71 4.83 30.16
C ASP A 134 -9.24 5.01 30.34
N SER A 135 -10.01 4.85 29.26
CA SER A 135 -11.48 4.79 29.26
C SER A 135 -12.05 3.45 29.72
N TYR A 136 -11.20 2.48 30.10
CA TYR A 136 -11.55 1.08 30.40
C TYR A 136 -12.04 0.26 29.21
N GLU A 137 -12.05 0.84 28.02
CA GLU A 137 -12.29 0.11 26.79
C GLU A 137 -11.13 -0.86 26.51
N THR A 138 -11.44 -2.07 26.09
CA THR A 138 -10.46 -3.13 25.81
C THR A 138 -10.40 -3.41 24.32
N ILE A 139 -9.21 -3.29 23.72
CA ILE A 139 -8.93 -3.69 22.34
C ILE A 139 -8.24 -5.06 22.40
N LYS A 140 -8.80 -6.06 21.72
CA LYS A 140 -8.22 -7.42 21.67
C LYS A 140 -8.39 -8.06 20.31
N PHE A 141 -7.64 -9.13 20.07
CA PHE A 141 -7.82 -9.97 18.89
C PHE A 141 -8.86 -11.06 19.16
N ASP A 142 -9.92 -11.11 18.35
CA ASP A 142 -10.88 -12.20 18.36
C ASP A 142 -10.40 -13.31 17.41
N HIS A 143 -10.06 -14.47 17.99
CA HIS A 143 -9.59 -15.63 17.24
C HIS A 143 -10.66 -16.26 16.34
N ASN A 144 -11.95 -16.08 16.65
CA ASN A 144 -13.04 -16.66 15.85
C ASN A 144 -13.20 -15.89 14.53
N THR A 145 -13.20 -14.56 14.61
CA THR A 145 -13.34 -13.69 13.43
C THR A 145 -12.01 -13.30 12.79
N ARG A 146 -10.89 -13.57 13.47
CA ARG A 146 -9.52 -13.14 13.11
C ARG A 146 -9.42 -11.64 12.91
N ARG A 147 -10.07 -10.87 13.78
CA ARG A 147 -10.16 -9.41 13.71
C ARG A 147 -9.85 -8.76 15.05
N VAL A 148 -9.45 -7.50 14.99
CA VAL A 148 -9.37 -6.64 16.17
C VAL A 148 -10.78 -6.22 16.56
N VAL A 149 -11.13 -6.37 17.83
CA VAL A 149 -12.42 -6.01 18.42
C VAL A 149 -12.21 -5.06 19.59
N VAL A 150 -13.20 -4.19 19.84
CA VAL A 150 -13.22 -3.26 20.98
C VAL A 150 -14.41 -3.61 21.86
N ASN A 151 -14.16 -3.89 23.15
CA ASN A 151 -15.19 -4.34 24.10
C ASN A 151 -16.02 -5.52 23.58
N ASP A 152 -15.35 -6.52 22.98
CA ASP A 152 -16.00 -7.70 22.37
C ASP A 152 -16.92 -7.40 21.18
N ARG A 153 -16.83 -6.19 20.61
CA ARG A 153 -17.62 -5.77 19.45
C ARG A 153 -16.72 -5.47 18.27
N ASN A 154 -17.20 -5.86 17.09
CA ASN A 154 -16.60 -5.42 15.84
C ASN A 154 -16.78 -3.91 15.70
N VAL A 155 -15.69 -3.23 15.34
CA VAL A 155 -15.67 -1.80 15.02
C VAL A 155 -15.28 -1.62 13.56
N SER A 156 -15.68 -0.49 12.96
CA SER A 156 -15.18 -0.14 11.62
C SER A 156 -13.69 0.20 11.68
N TYR A 157 -13.01 0.17 10.53
CA TYR A 157 -11.62 0.58 10.43
C TYR A 157 -11.45 2.05 10.85
N GLU A 158 -12.39 2.90 10.47
CA GLU A 158 -12.43 4.33 10.76
C GLU A 158 -12.60 4.60 12.26
N ASP A 159 -13.48 3.87 12.93
CA ASP A 159 -13.64 3.95 14.39
C ASP A 159 -12.37 3.45 15.11
N LEU A 160 -11.76 2.37 14.63
CA LEU A 160 -10.53 1.83 15.20
C LEU A 160 -9.35 2.80 15.03
N LEU A 161 -9.26 3.42 13.86
CA LEU A 161 -8.28 4.46 13.57
C LEU A 161 -8.50 5.67 14.48
N ASP A 162 -9.75 6.11 14.67
CA ASP A 162 -10.04 7.21 15.58
C ASP A 162 -9.65 6.89 17.03
N ILE A 163 -9.93 5.67 17.51
CA ILE A 163 -9.48 5.18 18.81
C ILE A 163 -7.96 5.29 18.95
N VAL A 164 -7.20 4.84 17.95
CA VAL A 164 -5.74 4.85 17.95
C VAL A 164 -5.17 6.25 18.11
N PHE A 165 -5.77 7.24 17.43
CA PHE A 165 -5.26 8.61 17.42
C PHE A 165 -5.82 9.50 18.54
N THR A 166 -6.96 9.16 19.14
CA THR A 166 -7.62 10.03 20.14
C THR A 166 -7.59 9.49 21.56
N LYS A 167 -7.49 8.17 21.75
CA LYS A 167 -7.53 7.54 23.08
C LYS A 167 -6.14 7.44 23.70
N LYS A 168 -6.12 7.15 25.01
CA LYS A 168 -4.90 7.13 25.82
C LYS A 168 -4.74 5.82 26.58
N ILE A 169 -3.48 5.51 26.89
CA ILE A 169 -3.05 4.44 27.79
C ILE A 169 -2.03 5.01 28.75
N LYS A 170 -2.30 4.88 30.05
CA LYS A 170 -1.44 5.40 31.13
C LYS A 170 -1.08 6.88 30.90
N GLY A 171 -2.07 7.67 30.49
CA GLY A 171 -1.93 9.11 30.23
C GLY A 171 -1.25 9.49 28.91
N LYS A 172 -0.75 8.54 28.12
CA LYS A 172 -0.12 8.79 26.80
C LYS A 172 -1.09 8.49 25.66
N PRO A 173 -1.07 9.25 24.54
CA PRO A 173 -1.81 8.88 23.33
C PRO A 173 -1.47 7.45 22.89
N LEU A 174 -2.47 6.67 22.47
CA LEU A 174 -2.29 5.30 22.02
C LEU A 174 -1.32 5.24 20.82
N TYR A 175 -1.49 6.12 19.83
CA TYR A 175 -0.57 6.21 18.70
C TYR A 175 0.90 6.29 19.14
N SER A 176 1.25 7.20 20.06
CA SER A 176 2.64 7.34 20.55
C SER A 176 3.19 6.09 21.26
N VAL A 177 2.31 5.21 21.76
CA VAL A 177 2.71 3.93 22.36
C VAL A 177 3.00 2.88 21.28
N ILE A 178 2.22 2.87 20.19
CA ILE A 178 2.35 1.90 19.10
C ILE A 178 3.21 2.39 17.93
N GLU A 179 3.60 3.66 17.91
CA GLU A 179 4.40 4.29 16.85
C GLU A 179 5.64 3.46 16.47
N PRO A 180 6.44 2.90 17.41
CA PRO A 180 7.57 2.05 17.03
C PRO A 180 7.16 0.83 16.18
N PHE A 181 5.99 0.26 16.45
CA PHE A 181 5.42 -0.87 15.71
C PHE A 181 4.88 -0.43 14.34
N VAL A 182 4.31 0.78 14.26
CA VAL A 182 3.90 1.39 12.99
C VAL A 182 5.10 1.53 12.05
N ILE A 183 6.20 2.11 12.55
CA ILE A 183 7.42 2.33 11.77
C ILE A 183 8.09 1.00 11.41
N ASN A 184 8.15 0.05 12.35
CA ASN A 184 8.67 -1.29 12.10
C ASN A 184 7.88 -1.99 10.99
N TYR A 185 6.55 -2.03 11.09
CA TYR A 185 5.70 -2.69 10.10
C TYR A 185 5.78 -1.99 8.73
N TYR A 186 5.77 -0.65 8.69
CA TYR A 186 5.95 0.12 7.46
C TYR A 186 7.26 -0.22 6.74
N SER A 187 8.35 -0.47 7.47
CA SER A 187 9.65 -0.84 6.89
C SER A 187 9.67 -2.24 6.26
N GLN A 188 8.74 -3.11 6.64
CA GLN A 188 8.60 -4.46 6.09
C GLN A 188 7.70 -4.50 4.85
N CYS A 189 6.90 -3.46 4.62
CA CYS A 189 6.04 -3.33 3.44
C CYS A 189 6.81 -2.83 2.21
N ILE A 190 6.23 -3.03 1.02
CA ILE A 190 6.64 -2.28 -0.16
C ILE A 190 6.22 -0.83 0.05
N ASN A 191 7.22 0.03 0.33
CA ASN A 191 7.02 1.40 0.78
C ASN A 191 7.68 2.48 -0.10
N GLN A 192 8.14 2.06 -1.29
CA GLN A 192 8.61 2.95 -2.35
C GLN A 192 7.96 2.56 -3.68
N TYR A 193 7.70 3.54 -4.55
CA TYR A 193 7.05 3.28 -5.84
C TYR A 193 7.84 2.32 -6.72
N ASP A 194 9.18 2.40 -6.70
CA ASP A 194 10.04 1.50 -7.48
C ASP A 194 9.89 0.04 -7.01
N GLY A 195 9.56 -0.18 -5.73
CA GLY A 195 9.27 -1.50 -5.16
C GLY A 195 7.96 -2.12 -5.64
N ILE A 196 7.05 -1.35 -6.25
CA ILE A 196 5.85 -1.92 -6.89
C ILE A 196 6.25 -2.71 -8.15
N PHE A 197 7.32 -2.29 -8.83
CA PHE A 197 7.76 -2.88 -10.10
C PHE A 197 8.68 -4.09 -9.95
N SER A 198 9.33 -4.25 -8.79
CA SER A 198 10.23 -5.37 -8.54
C SER A 198 9.49 -6.71 -8.42
N SER A 199 8.17 -6.70 -8.23
CA SER A 199 7.34 -7.91 -8.19
C SER A 199 7.07 -8.54 -9.57
N SER A 200 7.60 -7.95 -10.65
CA SER A 200 7.55 -8.54 -12.00
C SER A 200 8.93 -8.74 -12.62
N SER A 201 9.92 -9.23 -11.86
CA SER A 201 11.07 -10.01 -12.37
C SER A 201 12.09 -10.29 -11.26
N GLU A 202 11.70 -10.97 -10.18
CA GLU A 202 12.64 -11.91 -9.59
C GLU A 202 12.41 -13.25 -10.28
N SER A 203 13.27 -13.54 -11.25
CA SER A 203 13.54 -14.91 -11.63
C SER A 203 13.92 -15.65 -10.34
N ILE A 204 12.98 -16.46 -9.84
CA ILE A 204 13.32 -17.73 -9.18
C ILE A 204 14.49 -18.29 -10.01
N PRO A 205 15.63 -18.71 -9.43
CA PRO A 205 16.68 -19.33 -10.21
C PRO A 205 16.03 -20.46 -10.98
N ASN A 206 15.92 -20.26 -12.29
CA ASN A 206 15.33 -21.20 -13.22
C ASN A 206 16.07 -22.51 -12.99
N ASN A 207 15.43 -23.49 -12.35
CA ASN A 207 15.48 -24.83 -12.92
C ASN A 207 14.74 -24.70 -14.25
N GLU A 208 15.45 -24.17 -15.25
CA GLU A 208 15.05 -24.23 -16.63
C GLU A 208 14.86 -25.71 -16.91
N GLU A 209 13.62 -26.15 -17.09
CA GLU A 209 13.39 -27.40 -17.78
C GLU A 209 14.17 -27.27 -19.10
N PRO A 210 15.15 -28.16 -19.34
CA PRO A 210 16.03 -28.00 -20.48
C PRO A 210 15.18 -27.97 -21.73
N SER A 211 15.43 -26.99 -22.61
CA SER A 211 14.66 -26.87 -23.85
C SER A 211 14.70 -28.22 -24.59
N PRO A 212 13.64 -28.59 -25.34
CA PRO A 212 13.64 -29.84 -26.11
C PRO A 212 14.88 -29.98 -27.02
N LEU A 213 15.43 -28.86 -27.49
CA LEU A 213 16.68 -28.82 -28.25
C LEU A 213 17.91 -29.16 -27.38
N ALA A 214 17.98 -28.63 -26.16
CA ALA A 214 19.07 -28.94 -25.22
C ALA A 214 19.04 -30.42 -24.81
N LEU A 215 17.85 -30.98 -24.50
CA LEU A 215 17.67 -32.41 -24.27
C LEU A 215 18.10 -33.24 -25.48
N PHE A 216 17.76 -32.81 -26.71
CA PHE A 216 18.17 -33.50 -27.93
C PHE A 216 19.70 -33.50 -28.11
N ILE A 217 20.36 -32.35 -27.90
CA ILE A 217 21.83 -32.23 -28.02
C ILE A 217 22.54 -33.12 -26.99
N VAL A 218 22.10 -33.10 -25.73
CA VAL A 218 22.70 -33.94 -24.67
C VAL A 218 22.49 -35.42 -24.99
N THR A 219 21.29 -35.81 -25.43
CA THR A 219 20.99 -37.22 -25.74
C THR A 219 21.84 -37.72 -26.91
N VAL A 220 21.95 -36.94 -27.99
CA VAL A 220 22.79 -37.30 -29.15
C VAL A 220 24.27 -37.31 -28.78
N GLY A 221 24.72 -36.37 -27.95
CA GLY A 221 26.09 -36.33 -27.45
C GLY A 221 26.47 -37.57 -26.63
N ILE A 222 25.60 -38.01 -25.72
CA ILE A 222 25.81 -39.22 -24.92
C ILE A 222 25.85 -40.46 -25.83
N ILE A 223 24.94 -40.58 -26.81
CA ILE A 223 24.93 -41.71 -27.75
C ILE A 223 26.23 -41.75 -28.56
N ALA A 224 26.72 -40.59 -29.04
CA ALA A 224 27.97 -40.53 -29.79
C ALA A 224 29.17 -40.97 -28.95
N ILE A 225 29.26 -40.55 -27.69
CA ILE A 225 30.31 -40.97 -26.75
C ILE A 225 30.25 -42.49 -26.52
N ILE A 226 29.06 -43.06 -26.29
CA ILE A 226 28.88 -44.51 -26.11
C ILE A 226 29.33 -45.27 -27.36
N VAL A 227 28.97 -44.81 -28.56
CA VAL A 227 29.37 -45.45 -29.82
C VAL A 227 30.88 -45.40 -30.02
N ILE A 228 31.52 -44.26 -29.73
CA ILE A 228 32.99 -44.12 -29.81
C ILE A 228 33.66 -45.06 -28.79
N ALA A 229 33.18 -45.08 -27.54
CA ALA A 229 33.70 -45.96 -26.51
C ALA A 229 33.57 -47.45 -26.89
N LEU A 230 32.42 -47.86 -27.44
CA LEU A 230 32.21 -49.23 -27.93
C LEU A 230 33.09 -49.57 -29.14
N LYS A 231 33.37 -48.61 -30.03
CA LYS A 231 34.31 -48.83 -31.14
C LYS A 231 35.74 -48.98 -30.65
N ILE A 232 36.16 -48.18 -29.67
CA ILE A 232 37.49 -48.29 -29.05
C ILE A 232 37.62 -49.61 -28.28
N LEU A 233 36.58 -50.04 -27.57
CA LEU A 233 36.57 -51.31 -26.84
C LEU A 233 36.63 -52.54 -27.76
N LYS A 234 36.14 -52.44 -29.01
CA LYS A 234 36.28 -53.48 -30.04
C LYS A 234 37.64 -53.45 -30.78
N LEU A 235 38.44 -52.41 -30.57
CA LEU A 235 39.78 -52.22 -31.15
C LEU A 235 40.91 -52.64 -30.18
N ILE A 236 40.54 -53.07 -28.96
CA ILE A 236 41.38 -53.75 -27.96
C ILE A 236 40.99 -55.23 -27.96
#